data_AF-A0A2V5ZYM0-F1
#
_entry.id   AF-A0A2V5ZYM0-F1
#
_cell.length_a   1.000
_cell.length_b   1.000
_cell.length_c   1.000
_cell.angle_alpha   90.00
_cell.angle_beta   90.00
_cell.angle_gamma   90.00
#
_symmetry.space_group_name_H-M   'P 1'
#
loop_
_entity.id
_entity.type
_entity.pdbx_description
1 polymer ?
#
loop_
_entity_poly.entity_id
_entity_poly.type
_entity_poly.pdbx_seq_one_letter_code
_entity_poly.pdbx_strand_id
1 'polypeptide(L)' 'KPLARPVTLREIKGNSRLKGIPLVRQSRLSVMPLAEPEFREIENMGDALDGIERGGR' A
#
# COMPACT_ATOMS: atom_id res chain seq x y z
N LYS A 1 -10.99 8.91 1.80
CA LYS A 1 -10.15 9.93 1.13
C LYS A 1 -9.26 9.22 0.11
N PRO A 2 -8.91 9.82 -1.03
CA PRO A 2 -7.83 9.27 -1.86
C PRO A 2 -6.51 9.28 -1.06
N LEU A 3 -5.63 8.33 -1.34
CA LEU A 3 -4.26 8.35 -0.84
C LEU A 3 -3.49 9.50 -1.53
N ALA A 4 -2.50 10.07 -0.85
CA ALA A 4 -1.69 11.15 -1.43
C ALA A 4 -0.91 10.69 -2.67
N ARG A 5 -0.50 9.41 -2.68
CA ARG A 5 0.12 8.75 -3.84
C ARG A 5 -0.40 7.32 -4.03
N PRO A 6 -0.33 6.78 -5.25
CA PRO A 6 -0.59 5.37 -5.47
C PRO A 6 0.47 4.50 -4.79
N VAL A 7 0.02 3.42 -4.16
CA VAL A 7 0.88 2.36 -3.62
C VAL A 7 0.91 1.20 -4.62
N THR A 8 2.07 0.93 -5.20
CA THR A 8 2.21 -0.07 -6.26
C THR A 8 2.28 -1.49 -5.69
N LEU A 9 1.86 -2.47 -6.48
CA LEU A 9 1.97 -3.88 -6.11
C LEU A 9 3.44 -4.30 -5.82
N ARG A 10 4.41 -3.67 -6.49
CA ARG A 10 5.84 -3.90 -6.25
C ARG A 10 6.23 -3.48 -4.83
N GLU A 11 5.79 -2.31 -4.39
CA GLU A 11 6.04 -1.82 -3.02
C GLU A 11 5.36 -2.71 -1.99
N ILE A 12 4.11 -3.13 -2.24
CA ILE A 12 3.37 -4.05 -1.36
C ILE A 12 4.11 -5.38 -1.20
N LYS A 13 4.56 -5.98 -2.30
CA LYS A 13 5.33 -7.24 -2.29
C LYS A 13 6.69 -7.11 -1.60
N GLY A 14 7.29 -5.92 -1.62
CA GLY A 14 8.55 -5.61 -0.96
C GLY A 14 8.44 -5.40 0.55
N ASN A 15 7.24 -5.08 1.05
CA ASN A 15 7.02 -4.81 2.48
C ASN A 15 6.84 -6.11 3.28
N SER A 16 7.74 -6.38 4.23
CA SER A 16 7.70 -7.57 5.07
C SER A 16 6.43 -7.68 5.92
N ARG A 17 5.82 -6.55 6.30
CA ARG A 17 4.58 -6.48 7.09
C ARG A 17 3.34 -6.89 6.28
N LEU A 18 3.44 -6.90 4.96
CA LEU A 18 2.33 -7.19 4.05
C LEU A 18 2.45 -8.55 3.35
N LYS A 19 3.49 -9.34 3.64
CA LYS A 19 3.72 -10.64 2.97
C LYS A 19 2.60 -11.67 3.19
N GLY A 20 1.82 -11.51 4.27
CA GLY A 20 0.74 -12.41 4.65
C GLY A 20 -0.58 -12.16 3.93
N ILE A 21 -0.79 -10.98 3.35
CA ILE A 21 -2.12 -10.56 2.88
C ILE A 21 -2.57 -11.37 1.64
N PRO A 22 -3.90 -11.56 1.46
CA PRO A 22 -4.43 -12.31 0.32
C PRO A 22 -3.99 -11.74 -1.03
N LEU A 23 -3.82 -10.41 -1.16
CA LEU A 23 -3.33 -9.77 -2.38
C LEU A 23 -2.00 -10.34 -2.89
N VAL A 24 -1.09 -10.66 -1.98
CA VAL A 24 0.26 -11.18 -2.31
C VAL A 24 0.20 -12.67 -2.64
N ARG A 25 -0.71 -13.42 -1.99
CA ARG A 25 -0.81 -14.88 -2.08
C ARG A 25 -1.78 -15.39 -3.15
N GLN A 26 -2.81 -14.61 -3.47
CA GLN A 26 -3.94 -15.00 -4.32
C GLN A 26 -4.27 -13.88 -5.31
N SER A 27 -3.63 -13.88 -6.47
CA SER A 27 -3.72 -12.77 -7.44
C SER A 27 -5.09 -12.60 -8.11
N ARG A 28 -6.00 -13.58 -7.99
CA ARG A 28 -7.32 -13.58 -8.66
C ARG A 28 -8.49 -13.29 -7.72
N LEU A 29 -8.21 -12.75 -6.53
CA LEU A 29 -9.22 -12.42 -5.55
C LEU A 29 -9.58 -10.93 -5.64
N SER A 30 -10.78 -10.61 -6.11
CA SER A 30 -11.24 -9.22 -6.28
C SER A 30 -11.64 -8.53 -4.98
N VAL A 31 -12.01 -9.31 -3.96
CA VAL A 31 -12.39 -8.82 -2.63
C VAL A 31 -11.67 -9.65 -1.58
N MET A 32 -10.96 -8.99 -0.67
CA MET A 32 -10.11 -9.66 0.30
C MET A 32 -10.26 -9.07 1.70
N PRO A 33 -10.24 -9.90 2.75
CA PRO A 33 -10.10 -9.40 4.10
C PRO A 33 -8.68 -8.86 4.32
N LEU A 34 -8.57 -7.80 5.12
CA LEU A 34 -7.32 -7.19 5.58
C LEU A 34 -7.44 -6.97 7.09
N ALA A 35 -6.41 -7.32 7.84
CA ALA A 35 -6.32 -6.96 9.24
C ALA A 35 -5.99 -5.46 9.36
N GLU A 36 -6.41 -4.86 10.47
CA GLU A 36 -6.22 -3.43 10.70
C GLU A 36 -4.74 -2.96 10.64
N PRO A 37 -3.74 -3.70 11.17
CA PRO A 37 -2.34 -3.32 11.03
C PRO A 37 -1.86 -3.26 9.57
N GLU A 38 -2.37 -4.16 8.73
CA GLU A 38 -2.00 -4.26 7.31
C GLU A 38 -2.64 -3.12 6.52
N PHE A 39 -3.89 -2.79 6.83
CA PHE A 39 -4.59 -1.65 6.26
C PHE A 39 -3.87 -0.34 6.59
N ARG A 40 -3.54 -0.11 7.87
CA ARG A 40 -2.82 1.09 8.32
C ARG A 40 -1.43 1.21 7.70
N GLU A 41 -0.73 0.10 7.49
CA GLU A 41 0.56 0.11 6.79
C GLU A 41 0.40 0.60 5.34
N ILE A 42 -0.63 0.13 4.61
CA ILE A 42 -0.91 0.59 3.24
C ILE A 42 -1.28 2.07 3.21
N GLU A 43 -2.11 2.53 4.17
CA GLU A 43 -2.43 3.96 4.31
C GLU A 43 -1.17 4.79 4.55
N ASN A 44 -0.30 4.37 5.48
CA ASN A 44 0.97 5.06 5.75
C ASN A 44 1.88 5.09 4.53
N MET A 45 1.95 4.00 3.75
CA MET A 45 2.72 3.97 2.50
C MET A 45 2.18 5.00 1.49
N GLY A 46 0.86 5.17 1.42
CA GLY A 46 0.19 6.11 0.53
C GLY A 46 0.18 7.57 1.02
N ASP A 47 0.30 7.78 2.33
CA ASP A 47 0.36 9.11 2.98
C ASP A 47 1.81 9.61 3.14
N ALA A 48 2.81 8.72 3.08
CA ALA A 48 4.23 9.07 3.15
C ALA A 48 4.76 9.67 1.84
N LEU A 49 4.26 10.84 1.44
CA LEU A 49 4.96 11.85 0.63
C LEU A 49 4.35 13.25 0.87
N ASP A 50 4.84 13.92 1.90
CA ASP A 50 4.95 15.39 1.96
C ASP A 50 6.44 15.82 1.83
N GLY A 51 7.28 14.98 1.18
CA GLY A 51 8.74 15.14 1.21
C GLY A 51 9.50 14.88 -0.09
N ILE A 52 8.84 14.46 -1.17
CA ILE A 52 9.47 14.28 -2.48
C ILE A 52 8.41 14.73 -3.50
N GLU A 53 8.72 15.76 -4.30
CA GLU A 53 7.86 16.39 -5.34
C GLU A 53 7.03 17.64 -4.98
N ARG A 54 7.51 18.49 -4.05
CA ARG A 54 7.33 19.96 -4.20
C ARG A 54 8.56 20.56 -4.87
N GLY A 55 8.72 20.29 -6.16
CA GLY A 55 9.84 20.77 -6.96
C GLY A 55 9.69 20.31 -8.40
N GLY A 56 8.75 20.89 -9.14
CA GLY A 56 8.45 20.43 -10.49
C GLY A 56 7.40 21.23 -11.25
N ARG A 57 7.66 22.54 -11.38
CA ARG A 57 6.91 23.59 -12.11
C ARG A 57 5.77 24.26 -11.35
#